data_AF-A0A640W792-F1
#
_entry.id   AF-A0A640W792-F1
#
_cell.length_a   1.000
_cell.length_b   1.000
_cell.length_c   1.000
_cell.angle_alpha   90.00
_cell.angle_beta   90.00
_cell.angle_gamma   90.00
#
_symmetry.space_group_name_H-M   'P 1'
#
loop_
_entity.id
_entity.type
_entity.pdbx_description
1 polymer ?
#
loop_
_entity_poly.entity_id
_entity_poly.type
_entity_poly.pdbx_seq_one_letter_code
_entity_poly.pdbx_strand_id
1 'polypeptide(L)'
;MVKDIKTAEKYAYIGEEERKILLSKARPIVLLHKKNALENASPGLPNVGIYLPYSALHHILFHYMEKDALVMTSANMPGQPMITENDESFSLNADYYLLHNRKIINRIDDSVVKIWKGRKFFIRKSRGFIPSFILSPHNKKIIAVGAEENSSAAQ
;
A
#
# COMPACT_ATOMS: atom_id res chain seq x y z
N MET A 1 -7.64 3.63 -0.93
CA MET A 1 -7.10 4.84 -1.57
C MET A 1 -8.14 5.94 -1.54
N VAL A 2 -7.75 7.20 -1.32
CA VAL A 2 -8.68 8.35 -1.35
C VAL A 2 -8.13 9.46 -2.23
N LYS A 3 -8.99 10.31 -2.80
CA LYS A 3 -8.64 11.31 -3.81
C LYS A 3 -7.52 12.27 -3.40
N ASP A 4 -7.60 12.80 -2.19
CA ASP A 4 -6.67 13.78 -1.65
C ASP A 4 -6.64 13.77 -0.11
N ILE A 5 -5.80 14.61 0.48
CA ILE A 5 -5.65 14.69 1.93
C ILE A 5 -6.92 15.19 2.63
N LYS A 6 -7.69 16.10 2.00
CA LYS A 6 -8.95 16.60 2.56
C LYS A 6 -9.98 15.48 2.64
N THR A 7 -9.99 14.61 1.65
CA THR A 7 -10.84 13.43 1.61
C THR A 7 -10.42 12.42 2.68
N ALA A 8 -9.12 12.20 2.88
CA ALA A 8 -8.63 11.33 3.95
C ALA A 8 -9.14 11.76 5.33
N GLU A 9 -9.18 13.08 5.61
CA GLU A 9 -9.69 13.65 6.86
C GLU A 9 -11.19 13.43 7.07
N LYS A 10 -11.98 13.24 6.01
CA LYS A 10 -13.40 12.86 6.14
C LYS A 10 -13.55 11.48 6.79
N TYR A 11 -12.59 10.60 6.52
CA TYR A 11 -12.67 9.17 6.82
C TYR A 11 -11.88 8.74 8.05
N ALA A 12 -10.81 9.47 8.41
CA ALA A 12 -9.95 9.14 9.54
C ALA A 12 -9.48 10.39 10.28
N TYR A 13 -9.01 10.20 11.52
CA TYR A 13 -8.24 11.22 12.22
C TYR A 13 -6.80 11.19 11.74
N ILE A 14 -6.22 12.36 11.45
CA ILE A 14 -4.90 12.48 10.83
C ILE A 14 -4.07 13.52 11.58
N GLY A 15 -3.04 13.05 12.27
CA GLY A 15 -2.01 13.89 12.90
C GLY A 15 -1.00 14.45 11.90
N GLU A 16 -0.12 15.33 12.37
CA GLU A 16 0.86 16.01 11.49
C GLU A 16 1.84 15.04 10.82
N GLU A 17 2.41 14.10 11.57
CA GLU A 17 3.36 13.13 11.03
C GLU A 17 2.70 12.16 10.04
N GLU A 18 1.46 11.74 10.32
CA GLU A 18 0.67 10.90 9.40
C GLU A 18 0.39 11.64 8.10
N ARG A 19 0.01 12.92 8.17
CA ARG A 19 -0.17 13.79 7.01
C ARG A 19 1.11 13.90 6.19
N LYS A 20 2.25 14.16 6.83
CA LYS A 20 3.56 14.25 6.15
C LYS A 20 3.87 12.96 5.39
N ILE A 21 3.60 11.81 5.99
CA ILE A 21 3.81 10.51 5.34
C ILE A 21 2.85 10.27 4.19
N LEU A 22 1.55 10.54 4.35
CA LEU A 22 0.55 10.43 3.27
C LEU A 22 0.93 11.29 2.06
N LEU A 23 1.48 12.47 2.32
CA LEU A 23 1.93 13.43 1.30
C LEU A 23 3.32 13.12 0.73
N SER A 24 4.06 12.18 1.31
CA SER A 24 5.39 11.82 0.84
C SER A 24 5.35 11.19 -0.56
N LYS A 25 6.47 11.28 -1.30
CA LYS A 25 6.62 10.66 -2.62
C LYS A 25 6.40 9.15 -2.59
N ALA A 26 6.68 8.49 -1.46
CA ALA A 26 6.49 7.05 -1.29
C ALA A 26 5.01 6.65 -1.30
N ARG A 27 4.09 7.55 -0.92
CA ARG A 27 2.64 7.31 -0.88
C ARG A 27 2.25 5.95 -0.25
N PRO A 28 2.74 5.60 0.96
CA PRO A 28 2.40 4.33 1.58
C PRO A 28 0.95 4.31 2.07
N ILE A 29 0.46 3.10 2.36
CA ILE A 29 -0.72 2.88 3.19
C ILE A 29 -0.36 3.26 4.62
N VAL A 30 -1.01 4.30 5.15
CA VAL A 30 -0.88 4.71 6.54
C VAL A 30 -2.07 4.16 7.32
N LEU A 31 -1.79 3.45 8.41
CA LEU A 31 -2.81 3.04 9.36
C LEU A 31 -3.21 4.24 10.21
N LEU A 32 -4.46 4.68 10.06
CA LEU A 32 -5.03 5.84 10.73
C LEU A 32 -6.23 5.40 11.59
N HIS A 33 -6.50 6.14 12.66
CA HIS A 33 -7.70 5.88 13.46
C HIS A 33 -8.95 6.25 12.64
N LYS A 34 -9.82 5.28 12.39
CA LYS A 34 -10.98 5.47 11.50
C LYS A 34 -12.07 6.29 12.19
N LYS A 35 -12.90 6.97 11.39
CA LYS A 35 -14.20 7.50 11.80
C LYS A 35 -15.28 6.46 11.47
N ASN A 36 -16.46 6.56 12.09
CA ASN A 36 -17.54 5.56 11.95
C ASN A 36 -17.96 5.24 10.50
N ALA A 37 -17.71 6.14 9.55
CA ALA A 37 -18.04 5.96 8.13
C ALA A 37 -17.33 4.79 7.43
N LEU A 38 -16.41 4.09 8.09
CA LEU A 38 -15.58 3.03 7.50
C LEU A 38 -15.69 1.67 8.19
N GLU A 39 -16.79 1.39 8.90
CA GLU A 39 -16.95 0.10 9.58
C GLU A 39 -16.87 -1.08 8.60
N ASN A 40 -17.51 -0.97 7.44
CA ASN A 40 -17.48 -2.03 6.41
C ASN A 40 -16.08 -2.24 5.80
N ALA A 41 -15.18 -1.25 5.88
CA ALA A 41 -13.84 -1.36 5.32
C ALA A 41 -12.84 -2.04 6.27
N SER A 42 -13.06 -1.93 7.58
CA SER A 42 -12.24 -2.59 8.60
C SER A 42 -13.05 -3.00 9.84
N PRO A 43 -13.97 -3.97 9.72
CA PRO A 43 -14.92 -4.31 10.78
C PRO A 43 -14.24 -4.70 12.10
N GLY A 44 -14.70 -4.14 13.22
CA GLY A 44 -14.18 -4.41 14.56
C GLY A 44 -12.78 -3.86 14.84
N LEU A 45 -12.13 -3.22 13.86
CA LEU A 45 -10.81 -2.63 14.02
C LEU A 45 -10.90 -1.11 14.18
N PRO A 46 -10.15 -0.49 15.11
CA PRO A 46 -10.17 0.97 15.28
C PRO A 46 -9.44 1.72 14.17
N ASN A 47 -8.68 1.02 13.32
CA ASN A 47 -7.86 1.63 12.28
C ASN A 47 -8.35 1.29 10.88
N VAL A 48 -8.00 2.13 9.93
CA VAL A 48 -8.13 1.90 8.48
C VAL A 48 -6.82 2.23 7.78
N GLY A 49 -6.48 1.49 6.73
CA GLY A 49 -5.36 1.80 5.84
C GLY A 49 -5.77 2.80 4.76
N ILE A 50 -5.16 3.99 4.74
CA ILE A 50 -5.40 5.00 3.71
C ILE A 50 -4.07 5.35 3.02
N TYR A 51 -4.12 5.51 1.70
CA TYR A 51 -3.07 6.12 0.91
C TYR A 51 -3.67 7.04 -0.16
N LEU A 52 -2.83 7.91 -0.70
CA LEU A 52 -3.19 8.89 -1.72
C LEU A 52 -2.74 8.42 -3.12
N PRO A 53 -3.33 8.96 -4.21
CA PRO A 53 -2.99 8.57 -5.58
C PRO A 53 -1.50 8.72 -5.83
N TYR A 54 -0.90 7.73 -6.49
CA TYR A 54 0.56 7.69 -6.75
C TYR A 54 0.91 7.46 -8.21
N SER A 55 -0.08 7.18 -9.06
CA SER A 55 0.09 7.00 -10.51
C SER A 55 -0.83 7.95 -11.26
N ALA A 56 -0.47 8.29 -12.49
CA ALA A 56 -1.32 9.11 -13.36
C ALA A 56 -2.72 8.48 -13.53
N LEU A 57 -2.79 7.15 -13.63
CA LEU A 57 -4.04 6.41 -13.71
C LEU A 57 -4.95 6.67 -12.50
N HIS A 58 -4.41 6.66 -11.28
CA HIS A 58 -5.21 6.94 -10.08
C HIS A 58 -5.78 8.35 -10.10
N HIS A 59 -5.01 9.34 -10.58
CA HIS A 59 -5.50 10.71 -10.71
C HIS A 59 -6.59 10.85 -11.77
N ILE A 60 -6.44 10.17 -12.91
CA ILE A 60 -7.45 10.14 -13.98
C ILE A 60 -8.73 9.46 -13.50
N LEU A 61 -8.64 8.35 -12.76
CA LEU A 61 -9.80 7.69 -12.16
C LEU A 61 -10.59 8.68 -11.28
N PHE A 62 -9.94 9.34 -10.34
CA PHE A 62 -10.62 10.33 -9.47
C PHE A 62 -11.05 11.63 -10.19
N HIS A 63 -10.61 11.86 -11.43
CA HIS A 63 -11.11 12.95 -12.26
C HIS A 63 -12.50 12.63 -12.83
N TYR A 64 -12.70 11.40 -13.29
CA TYR A 64 -13.96 10.97 -13.92
C TYR A 64 -14.94 10.29 -12.97
N MET A 65 -14.49 9.81 -11.81
CA MET A 65 -15.34 9.18 -10.81
C MET A 65 -15.98 10.21 -9.88
N GLU A 66 -17.27 10.01 -9.58
CA GLU A 66 -17.99 10.77 -8.55
C GLU A 66 -17.53 10.41 -7.12
N LYS A 67 -17.06 9.17 -6.94
CA LYS A 67 -16.59 8.66 -5.64
C LYS A 67 -15.20 9.19 -5.31
N ASP A 68 -14.97 9.49 -4.03
CA ASP A 68 -13.71 10.06 -3.53
C ASP A 68 -12.85 9.04 -2.76
N ALA A 69 -13.32 7.79 -2.63
CA ALA A 69 -12.62 6.67 -2.00
C ALA A 69 -12.80 5.37 -2.79
N LEU A 70 -11.72 4.58 -2.85
CA LEU A 70 -11.67 3.26 -3.50
C LEU A 70 -11.00 2.24 -2.58
N VAL A 71 -11.57 1.03 -2.52
CA VAL A 71 -10.90 -0.12 -1.91
C VAL A 71 -9.86 -0.63 -2.90
N MET A 72 -8.63 -0.77 -2.41
CA MET A 72 -7.49 -1.24 -3.20
C MET A 72 -6.83 -2.35 -2.39
N THR A 73 -6.91 -3.57 -2.90
CA THR A 73 -6.30 -4.77 -2.31
C THR A 73 -5.42 -5.44 -3.36
N SER A 74 -4.50 -6.29 -2.92
CA SER A 74 -3.67 -7.08 -3.82
C SER A 74 -4.55 -8.00 -4.67
N ALA A 75 -4.29 -8.00 -5.97
CA ALA A 75 -5.03 -8.80 -6.95
C ALA A 75 -4.47 -10.24 -6.94
N ASN A 76 -4.93 -11.05 -5.99
CA ASN A 76 -4.50 -12.43 -5.81
C ASN A 76 -5.58 -13.28 -5.14
N MET A 77 -5.52 -14.59 -5.40
CA MET A 77 -6.21 -15.58 -4.58
C MET A 77 -5.59 -15.67 -3.18
N PRO A 78 -6.33 -16.08 -2.15
CA PRO A 78 -5.78 -16.26 -0.80
C PRO A 78 -4.51 -17.14 -0.79
N GLY A 79 -3.46 -16.68 -0.11
CA GLY A 79 -2.17 -17.37 -0.03
C GLY A 79 -1.28 -17.24 -1.26
N GLN A 80 -1.79 -16.69 -2.37
CA GLN A 80 -1.00 -16.42 -3.57
C GLN A 80 -0.44 -15.01 -3.55
N PRO A 81 0.71 -14.77 -4.17
CA PRO A 81 1.26 -13.44 -4.28
C PRO A 81 0.58 -12.64 -5.42
N MET A 82 0.77 -11.32 -5.45
CA MET A 82 0.13 -10.43 -6.42
C MET A 82 0.43 -10.83 -7.88
N ILE A 83 -0.61 -10.92 -8.71
CA ILE A 83 -0.48 -11.23 -10.14
C ILE A 83 0.20 -10.05 -10.86
N THR A 84 1.16 -10.35 -11.74
CA THR A 84 1.90 -9.35 -12.54
C THR A 84 1.65 -9.47 -14.03
N GLU A 85 1.23 -10.64 -14.51
CA GLU A 85 0.93 -10.90 -15.92
C GLU A 85 -0.56 -10.69 -16.21
N ASN A 86 -0.87 -10.07 -17.35
CA ASN A 86 -2.25 -9.73 -17.71
C ASN A 86 -3.12 -10.98 -17.86
N ASP A 87 -2.61 -12.03 -18.50
CA ASP A 87 -3.38 -13.25 -18.79
C ASP A 87 -3.74 -14.02 -17.51
N GLU A 88 -2.85 -14.01 -16.51
CA GLU A 88 -3.11 -14.61 -15.21
C GLU A 88 -4.23 -13.87 -14.45
N SER A 89 -4.41 -12.56 -14.69
CA SER A 89 -5.40 -11.76 -13.95
C SER A 89 -6.83 -12.24 -14.18
N PHE A 90 -7.13 -12.83 -15.33
CA PHE A 90 -8.46 -13.36 -15.65
C PHE A 90 -8.90 -14.50 -14.73
N SER A 91 -7.97 -15.15 -14.04
CA SER A 91 -8.28 -16.15 -12.99
C SER A 91 -9.05 -15.58 -11.79
N LEU A 92 -9.01 -14.26 -11.58
CA LEU A 92 -9.69 -13.59 -10.47
C LEU A 92 -11.21 -13.46 -10.65
N ASN A 93 -11.74 -13.74 -11.86
CA ASN A 93 -13.17 -13.61 -12.20
C ASN A 93 -13.78 -12.27 -11.75
N ALA A 94 -13.09 -11.17 -11.99
CA ALA A 94 -13.60 -9.82 -11.72
C ALA A 94 -14.62 -9.40 -12.79
N ASP A 95 -15.58 -8.56 -12.42
CA ASP A 95 -16.57 -8.02 -13.37
C ASP A 95 -15.91 -7.21 -14.50
N TYR A 96 -14.81 -6.53 -14.18
CA TYR A 96 -14.06 -5.68 -15.11
C TYR A 96 -12.56 -5.73 -14.85
N TYR A 97 -11.79 -5.56 -15.91
CA TYR A 97 -10.33 -5.55 -15.90
C TYR A 97 -9.80 -4.26 -16.52
N LEU A 98 -8.95 -3.54 -15.78
CA LEU A 98 -8.25 -2.35 -16.26
C LEU A 98 -6.74 -2.64 -16.32
N LEU A 99 -6.28 -3.06 -17.49
CA LEU A 99 -4.91 -3.55 -17.73
C LEU A 99 -4.09 -2.59 -18.61
N HIS A 100 -2.78 -2.85 -18.71
CA HIS A 100 -1.88 -2.09 -19.58
C HIS A 100 -0.81 -2.98 -20.22
N ASN A 101 -0.17 -2.51 -21.28
CA ASN A 101 0.91 -3.21 -21.98
C ASN A 101 2.31 -2.96 -21.39
N ARG A 102 2.45 -2.18 -20.30
CA ARG A 102 3.72 -1.99 -19.61
C ARG A 102 4.00 -3.16 -18.65
N LYS A 103 4.91 -4.06 -19.01
CA LYS A 103 5.23 -5.23 -18.18
C LYS A 103 5.69 -4.86 -16.76
N ILE A 104 5.22 -5.60 -15.77
CA ILE A 104 5.65 -5.48 -14.37
C ILE A 104 6.72 -6.54 -14.11
N ILE A 105 7.99 -6.15 -14.20
CA ILE A 105 9.12 -7.10 -14.08
C ILE A 105 9.32 -7.58 -12.65
N ASN A 106 9.20 -6.67 -11.68
CA ASN A 106 9.38 -6.98 -10.27
C ASN A 106 8.06 -6.76 -9.53
N ARG A 107 7.55 -7.81 -8.89
CA ARG A 107 6.44 -7.71 -7.96
C ARG A 107 6.85 -6.80 -6.80
N ILE A 108 5.97 -5.86 -6.46
CA ILE A 108 6.16 -5.01 -5.29
C ILE A 108 4.81 -4.63 -4.70
N ASP A 109 4.56 -5.06 -3.46
CA ASP A 109 3.36 -4.66 -2.73
C ASP A 109 3.41 -3.19 -2.28
N ASP A 110 2.24 -2.63 -1.99
CA ASP A 110 2.16 -1.35 -1.30
C ASP A 110 2.75 -1.45 0.12
N SER A 111 3.60 -0.48 0.46
CA SER A 111 4.14 -0.36 1.82
C SER A 111 3.04 0.03 2.82
N VAL A 112 3.06 -0.57 4.00
CA VAL A 112 2.14 -0.28 5.11
C VAL A 112 2.92 0.26 6.29
N VAL A 113 2.52 1.42 6.79
CA VAL A 113 3.18 2.11 7.91
C VAL A 113 2.18 2.52 8.97
N LYS A 114 2.65 2.58 10.20
CA LYS A 114 1.93 3.15 11.35
C LYS A 114 2.78 4.23 11.98
N ILE A 115 2.16 5.36 12.31
CA ILE A 115 2.80 6.35 13.19
C ILE A 115 2.47 6.00 14.63
N TRP A 116 3.48 5.95 15.48
CA TRP A 116 3.31 5.72 16.91
C TRP A 116 4.28 6.59 17.69
N LYS A 117 3.76 7.39 18.63
CA LYS A 117 4.54 8.36 19.43
C LYS A 117 5.48 9.22 18.56
N GLY A 118 4.98 9.73 17.44
CA GLY A 118 5.73 10.59 16.50
C GLY A 118 6.78 9.85 15.64
N ARG A 119 6.84 8.52 15.68
CA ARG A 119 7.81 7.73 14.90
C ARG A 119 7.10 6.84 13.88
N LYS A 120 7.75 6.66 12.72
CA LYS A 120 7.29 5.78 11.64
C LYS A 120 7.71 4.35 11.89
N PHE A 121 6.74 3.45 11.93
CA PHE A 121 6.94 2.01 12.00
C PHE A 121 6.46 1.35 10.71
N PHE A 122 7.29 0.48 10.13
CA PHE A 122 6.88 -0.35 9.01
C PHE A 122 6.18 -1.60 9.52
N ILE A 123 4.98 -1.84 9.01
CA ILE A 123 4.32 -3.13 9.09
C ILE A 123 4.70 -3.94 7.85
N ARG A 124 4.78 -3.27 6.69
CA ARG A 124 5.30 -3.81 5.43
C ARG A 124 6.17 -2.76 4.76
N LYS A 125 7.44 -3.07 4.50
CA LYS A 125 8.38 -2.18 3.80
C LYS A 125 8.63 -2.71 2.39
N SER A 126 8.04 -2.05 1.39
CA SER A 126 8.04 -2.49 -0.01
C SER A 126 8.06 -1.27 -0.96
N ARG A 127 7.00 -1.03 -1.76
CA ARG A 127 6.96 0.08 -2.73
C ARG A 127 7.30 1.43 -2.11
N GLY A 128 8.14 2.20 -2.79
CA GLY A 128 8.56 3.54 -2.37
C GLY A 128 9.65 3.57 -1.31
N PHE A 129 10.02 2.41 -0.76
CA PHE A 129 11.11 2.27 0.22
C PHE A 129 12.15 1.21 -0.15
N ILE A 130 11.87 0.34 -1.13
CA ILE A 130 12.78 -0.67 -1.65
C ILE A 130 13.19 -0.31 -3.09
N PRO A 131 14.47 -0.48 -3.47
CA PRO A 131 15.58 -0.98 -2.65
C PRO A 131 16.03 0.00 -1.57
N SER A 132 16.42 -0.53 -0.41
CA SER A 132 17.09 0.23 0.65
C SER A 132 18.23 -0.57 1.24
N PHE A 133 19.29 0.11 1.63
CA PHE A 133 20.50 -0.51 2.16
C PHE A 133 20.66 -0.17 3.63
N ILE A 134 21.11 -1.16 4.41
CA ILE A 134 21.56 -0.97 5.79
C ILE A 134 23.05 -1.30 5.78
N LEU A 135 23.86 -0.43 6.40
CA LEU A 135 25.29 -0.68 6.51
C LEU A 135 25.50 -1.92 7.38
N SER A 136 26.13 -2.94 6.78
CA SER A 136 26.54 -4.14 7.50
C SER A 136 27.95 -3.92 8.06
N PRO A 137 28.22 -4.31 9.31
CA PRO A 137 29.58 -4.32 9.85
C PRO A 137 30.46 -5.43 9.23
N HIS A 138 29.88 -6.31 8.41
CA HIS A 138 30.58 -7.42 7.78
C HIS A 138 30.90 -7.12 6.31
N ASN A 139 32.07 -7.59 5.86
CA ASN A 139 32.53 -7.48 4.47
C ASN A 139 32.22 -8.72 3.62
N LYS A 140 31.44 -9.67 4.15
CA LYS A 140 31.05 -10.91 3.47
C LYS A 140 29.75 -10.70 2.70
N LYS A 141 29.61 -11.40 1.56
CA LYS A 141 28.33 -11.53 0.86
C LYS A 141 27.49 -12.59 1.58
N ILE A 142 26.40 -12.17 2.22
CA ILE A 142 25.56 -13.03 3.05
C ILE A 142 24.13 -12.90 2.55
N ILE A 143 23.43 -14.02 2.33
CA ILE A 143 22.00 -13.99 2.07
C ILE A 143 21.28 -14.33 3.38
N ALA A 144 20.38 -13.46 3.80
CA ALA A 144 19.47 -13.70 4.91
C ALA A 144 18.05 -13.90 4.35
N VAL A 145 17.48 -15.09 4.56
CA VAL A 145 16.17 -15.48 4.01
C VAL A 145 14.99 -15.02 4.88
N GLY A 146 15.25 -14.54 6.10
CA GLY A 146 14.23 -14.03 7.01
C GLY A 146 13.37 -15.13 7.64
N ALA A 147 12.21 -14.74 8.14
CA ALA A 147 11.21 -15.62 8.75
C ALA A 147 10.26 -16.23 7.69
N GLU A 148 9.44 -17.20 8.10
CA GLU A 148 8.39 -17.80 7.27
C GLU A 148 7.21 -16.83 7.06
N GLU A 149 6.64 -16.32 8.14
CA GLU A 149 5.51 -15.39 8.10
C GLU A 149 5.95 -13.95 7.82
N ASN A 150 5.26 -13.27 6.90
CA ASN A 150 5.60 -11.92 6.42
C ASN A 150 7.08 -11.81 5.99
N SER A 151 7.58 -12.85 5.29
CA SER A 151 8.99 -12.99 4.93
C SER A 151 9.55 -11.81 4.14
N SER A 152 10.84 -11.53 4.35
CA SER A 152 11.63 -10.55 3.61
C SER A 152 13.09 -10.99 3.62
N ALA A 153 13.71 -11.01 2.44
CA ALA A 153 15.11 -11.40 2.29
C ALA A 153 16.05 -10.18 2.17
N ALA A 154 17.30 -10.36 2.54
CA ALA A 154 18.36 -9.36 2.40
C ALA A 154 19.66 -10.02 1.87
N GLN A 155 20.49 -9.21 1.22
CA GLN A 155 21.80 -9.59 0.69
C GLN A 155 22.84 -8.51 1.02
#